data_AF-A0A409X9W1-F1
#
_entry.id   AF-A0A409X9W1-F1
#
_cell.length_a   1.000
_cell.length_b   1.000
_cell.length_c   1.000
_cell.angle_alpha   90.00
_cell.angle_beta   90.00
_cell.angle_gamma   90.00
#
_symmetry.space_group_name_H-M   'P 1'
#
loop_
_entity.id
_entity.type
_entity.pdbx_description
1 polymer ?
#
loop_
_entity_poly.entity_id
_entity_poly.type
_entity_poly.pdbx_seq_one_letter_code
_entity_poly.pdbx_strand_id
1 'polypeptide(L)'
;MIKHGVYRTEIKGFDFVDECEGLTAEETTRYYGYETDGSEQSRDSGDENAEVTDEGNDSSSDEDDLDNPDSPSSSVQQQHQSHHTNVEDEEAYLDSISKETDDNIRHPPVDVPDATCPLSGKEYRRFVKRLQAMDGKEPIGYGIREEEWNDGNYPETEDLAVGRASRVTVINLPDHIWRPRARKWTQAHYVMARILRDRR
;
A
#
# COMPACT_ATOMS: atom_id res chain seq x y z
N MET A 1 -16.44 -27.62 8.26
CA MET A 1 -15.56 -27.76 9.45
C MET A 1 -14.14 -27.97 8.98
N ILE A 2 -13.34 -26.91 8.91
CA ILE A 2 -11.95 -26.95 8.45
C ILE A 2 -11.08 -27.27 9.68
N LYS A 3 -10.42 -28.43 9.69
CA LYS A 3 -9.63 -28.97 10.81
C LYS A 3 -8.12 -28.68 10.73
N HIS A 4 -7.70 -27.58 10.11
CA HIS A 4 -6.26 -27.29 9.96
C HIS A 4 -5.94 -25.82 10.21
N GLY A 5 -5.70 -25.50 11.48
CA GLY A 5 -4.94 -24.32 11.90
C GLY A 5 -3.62 -24.80 12.51
N VAL A 6 -2.50 -24.45 11.88
CA VAL A 6 -1.13 -24.70 12.37
C VAL A 6 -0.82 -23.69 13.47
N TYR A 7 -1.49 -23.81 14.62
CA TYR A 7 -1.10 -23.05 15.80
C TYR A 7 -0.20 -23.95 16.64
N ARG A 8 1.10 -23.62 16.71
CA ARG A 8 1.98 -24.17 17.73
C ARG A 8 1.48 -23.63 19.07
N THR A 9 0.74 -24.46 19.80
CA THR A 9 0.06 -24.18 21.08
C THR A 9 0.99 -23.91 22.27
N GLU A 10 2.29 -23.69 22.06
CA GLU A 10 3.26 -23.58 23.15
C GLU A 10 4.15 -22.36 22.99
N ILE A 11 3.56 -21.17 23.04
CA ILE A 11 4.29 -19.98 23.46
C ILE A 11 4.31 -20.02 25.00
N LYS A 12 5.43 -20.45 25.58
CA LYS A 12 5.60 -20.58 27.02
C LYS A 12 5.30 -19.23 27.72
N GLY A 13 4.18 -19.16 28.44
CA GLY A 13 3.77 -17.97 29.21
C GLY A 13 2.68 -17.09 28.55
N PHE A 14 2.04 -17.55 27.48
CA PHE A 14 0.90 -16.85 26.88
C PHE A 14 -0.31 -17.81 26.81
N ASP A 15 -1.24 -17.66 27.74
CA ASP A 15 -2.50 -18.39 27.74
C ASP A 15 -3.47 -17.70 26.79
N PHE A 16 -3.81 -18.36 25.68
CA PHE A 16 -4.91 -17.92 24.83
C PHE A 16 -6.21 -18.28 25.52
N VAL A 17 -6.87 -17.27 26.09
CA VAL A 17 -8.25 -17.40 26.53
C VAL A 17 -9.10 -17.38 25.26
N ASP A 18 -9.76 -18.49 24.95
CA ASP A 18 -10.76 -18.52 23.89
C ASP A 18 -12.00 -17.75 24.38
N GLU A 19 -12.12 -16.50 23.95
CA GLU A 19 -13.27 -15.63 24.30
C GLU A 19 -14.60 -16.21 23.80
N CYS A 20 -14.58 -17.20 22.91
CA CYS A 20 -15.76 -17.90 22.42
C CYS A 20 -16.12 -19.16 23.23
N GLU A 21 -15.30 -19.57 24.21
CA GLU A 21 -15.56 -20.77 25.01
C GLU A 21 -16.75 -20.55 25.96
N GLY A 22 -17.88 -21.21 25.65
CA GLY A 22 -19.11 -21.16 26.46
C GLY A 22 -20.19 -20.22 25.94
N LEU A 23 -19.96 -19.48 24.85
CA LEU A 23 -21.03 -18.73 24.19
C LEU A 23 -22.00 -19.68 23.45
N THR A 24 -23.29 -19.39 23.58
CA THR A 24 -24.31 -20.03 22.76
C THR A 24 -24.29 -19.51 21.32
N ALA A 25 -24.79 -20.28 20.37
CA ALA A 25 -24.84 -19.86 18.96
C ALA A 25 -25.56 -18.52 18.76
N GLU A 26 -26.62 -18.27 19.55
CA GLU A 26 -27.36 -17.01 19.53
C GLU A 26 -26.52 -15.82 20.02
N GLU A 27 -25.70 -16.03 21.05
CA GLU A 27 -24.79 -14.99 21.56
C GLU A 27 -23.63 -14.75 20.59
N THR A 28 -23.10 -15.79 19.95
CA THR A 28 -22.08 -15.64 18.91
C THR A 28 -22.62 -14.82 17.74
N THR A 29 -23.85 -15.10 17.27
CA THR A 29 -24.48 -14.29 16.21
C THR A 29 -24.79 -12.86 16.67
N ARG A 30 -25.17 -12.65 17.94
CA ARG A 30 -25.42 -11.29 18.45
C ARG A 30 -24.14 -10.45 18.50
N TYR A 31 -23.02 -11.02 18.94
CA TYR A 31 -21.77 -10.27 19.16
C TYR A 31 -20.84 -10.25 17.94
N TYR A 32 -20.86 -11.31 17.13
CA TYR A 32 -19.96 -11.50 15.99
C TYR A 32 -20.69 -11.76 14.67
N GLY A 33 -22.02 -11.88 14.69
CA GLY A 33 -22.81 -11.93 13.47
C GLY A 33 -22.77 -10.56 12.79
N TYR A 34 -22.47 -10.56 11.50
CA TYR A 34 -22.69 -9.39 10.67
C TYR A 34 -24.17 -9.35 10.33
N GLU A 35 -24.82 -8.20 10.57
CA GLU A 35 -26.17 -7.98 10.07
C GLU A 35 -26.10 -8.04 8.54
N THR A 36 -26.68 -9.10 7.97
CA THR A 36 -26.87 -9.22 6.53
C THR A 36 -28.07 -8.35 6.21
N ASP A 37 -27.81 -7.06 6.06
CA ASP A 37 -28.81 -6.11 5.59
C ASP A 37 -29.10 -6.43 4.11
N GLY A 38 -29.97 -7.39 3.89
CA GLY A 38 -30.91 -7.48 2.78
C GLY A 38 -30.46 -7.02 1.40
N SER A 39 -29.26 -7.38 0.96
CA SER A 39 -28.86 -7.27 -0.44
C SER A 39 -28.33 -8.61 -0.94
N GLU A 40 -29.19 -9.62 -0.86
CA GLU A 40 -29.11 -10.77 -1.75
C GLU A 40 -29.36 -10.28 -3.18
N GLN A 41 -28.34 -9.71 -3.82
CA GLN A 41 -28.29 -9.66 -5.29
C GLN A 41 -28.12 -11.10 -5.77
N SER A 42 -29.26 -11.78 -5.90
CA SER A 42 -29.41 -12.99 -6.68
C SER A 42 -28.74 -12.76 -8.03
N ARG A 43 -27.65 -13.47 -8.29
CA ARG A 43 -27.04 -13.57 -9.61
C ARG A 43 -27.96 -14.44 -10.46
N ASP A 44 -29.02 -13.80 -10.94
CA ASP A 44 -29.92 -14.40 -11.92
C ASP A 44 -29.19 -14.56 -13.25
N SER A 45 -29.37 -15.74 -13.82
CA SER A 45 -28.75 -16.17 -15.07
C SER A 45 -29.84 -16.13 -16.15
N GLY A 46 -29.68 -15.25 -17.13
CA GLY A 46 -30.49 -15.15 -18.35
C GLY A 46 -30.00 -13.91 -19.10
N ASP A 47 -29.22 -14.03 -20.17
CA ASP A 47 -29.55 -14.52 -21.52
C ASP A 47 -30.71 -13.77 -22.18
N GLU A 48 -30.36 -13.20 -23.34
CA GLU A 48 -31.16 -12.65 -24.44
C GLU A 48 -31.91 -11.30 -24.30
N ASN A 49 -31.45 -10.37 -25.15
CA ASN A 49 -32.21 -9.54 -26.10
C ASN A 49 -32.57 -8.08 -25.74
N ALA A 50 -32.08 -7.16 -26.60
CA ALA A 50 -32.56 -5.81 -26.99
C ALA A 50 -32.94 -4.81 -25.86
N GLU A 51 -32.62 -3.52 -25.91
CA GLU A 51 -32.78 -2.57 -27.01
C GLU A 51 -32.06 -1.27 -26.61
N VAL A 52 -31.45 -0.61 -27.58
CA VAL A 52 -30.83 0.72 -27.44
C VAL A 52 -31.92 1.77 -27.27
N THR A 53 -31.84 2.58 -26.20
CA THR A 53 -32.46 3.91 -26.15
C THR A 53 -31.43 4.95 -25.76
N ASP A 54 -30.96 5.61 -26.81
CA ASP A 54 -30.25 6.88 -26.84
C ASP A 54 -31.22 8.00 -26.42
N GLU A 55 -31.00 8.60 -25.26
CA GLU A 55 -31.58 9.91 -24.94
C GLU A 55 -30.47 10.83 -24.43
N GLY A 56 -30.17 11.81 -25.27
CA GLY A 56 -29.13 12.81 -25.09
C GLY A 56 -29.35 13.67 -23.84
N ASN A 57 -28.23 14.03 -23.23
CA ASN A 57 -28.16 15.13 -22.28
C ASN A 57 -27.15 16.16 -22.81
N ASP A 58 -27.71 17.12 -23.53
CA ASP A 58 -27.09 18.40 -23.90
C ASP A 58 -27.12 19.29 -22.65
N SER A 59 -25.95 19.72 -22.19
CA SER A 59 -25.84 20.77 -21.18
C SER A 59 -24.66 21.67 -21.53
N SER A 60 -24.93 22.60 -22.44
CA SER A 60 -24.20 23.85 -22.62
C SER A 60 -24.27 24.73 -21.36
N SER A 61 -23.16 25.41 -21.04
CA SER A 61 -23.00 26.67 -20.28
C SER A 61 -21.67 26.62 -19.54
N ASP A 62 -20.84 27.64 -19.43
CA ASP A 62 -20.76 28.98 -20.01
C ASP A 62 -19.31 29.41 -19.75
N GLU A 63 -18.81 30.30 -20.59
CA GLU A 63 -17.45 30.84 -20.49
C GLU A 63 -17.34 31.82 -19.33
N ASP A 64 -16.30 31.72 -18.51
CA ASP A 64 -15.81 32.85 -17.72
C ASP A 64 -14.28 32.87 -17.72
N ASP A 65 -13.82 33.86 -18.48
CA ASP A 65 -12.49 34.42 -18.63
C ASP A 65 -12.04 35.08 -17.30
N LEU A 66 -10.93 34.62 -16.70
CA LEU A 66 -10.20 35.40 -15.71
C LEU A 66 -8.69 35.32 -15.95
N ASP A 67 -8.21 36.39 -16.60
CA ASP A 67 -6.84 36.86 -16.66
C ASP A 67 -6.06 36.68 -15.34
N ASN A 68 -4.91 35.99 -15.40
CA ASN A 68 -3.86 36.17 -14.41
C ASN A 68 -2.49 36.30 -15.10
N PRO A 69 -1.95 37.52 -15.24
CA PRO A 69 -0.61 37.72 -15.77
C PRO A 69 0.46 37.57 -14.68
N ASP A 70 1.58 36.99 -15.11
CA ASP A 70 2.91 37.02 -14.52
C ASP A 70 3.21 36.09 -13.32
N SER A 71 3.83 34.95 -13.64
CA SER A 71 4.94 34.41 -12.83
C SER A 71 6.02 33.78 -13.73
N PRO A 72 7.31 34.11 -13.52
CA PRO A 72 8.37 33.86 -14.47
C PRO A 72 8.81 32.39 -14.54
N SER A 73 8.83 31.92 -15.79
CA SER A 73 9.28 30.61 -16.27
C SER A 73 10.72 30.28 -15.87
N SER A 74 10.90 29.24 -15.06
CA SER A 74 12.16 28.49 -14.97
C SER A 74 12.08 27.31 -15.93
N SER A 75 12.88 27.42 -16.98
CA SER A 75 13.01 26.49 -18.09
C SER A 75 13.46 25.10 -17.64
N VAL A 76 12.51 24.18 -17.44
CA VAL A 76 12.74 22.75 -17.50
C VAL A 76 11.88 22.21 -18.62
N GLN A 77 12.49 21.96 -19.77
CA GLN A 77 11.91 21.21 -20.88
C GLN A 77 11.66 19.76 -20.43
N GLN A 78 10.57 19.54 -19.71
CA GLN A 78 9.91 18.23 -19.68
C GLN A 78 8.97 18.19 -20.87
N GLN A 79 9.41 17.48 -21.91
CA GLN A 79 8.54 17.06 -23.01
C GLN A 79 7.49 16.10 -22.44
N HIS A 80 6.43 16.64 -21.83
CA HIS A 80 5.18 15.91 -21.66
C HIS A 80 4.51 15.88 -23.03
N GLN A 81 4.75 14.79 -23.76
CA GLN A 81 3.91 14.43 -24.90
C GLN A 81 2.52 14.17 -24.34
N SER A 82 1.60 15.09 -24.58
CA SER A 82 0.17 14.88 -24.42
C SER A 82 -0.24 13.73 -25.35
N HIS A 83 -0.35 12.52 -24.81
CA HIS A 83 -0.84 11.37 -25.54
C HIS A 83 -2.33 11.58 -25.77
N HIS A 84 -2.67 12.08 -26.95
CA HIS A 84 -4.03 12.12 -27.46
C HIS A 84 -4.47 10.64 -27.59
N THR A 85 -5.27 10.14 -26.66
CA THR A 85 -5.74 8.74 -26.69
C THR A 85 -6.83 8.64 -27.74
N ASN A 86 -6.42 8.22 -28.94
CA ASN A 86 -7.34 7.71 -29.93
C ASN A 86 -7.89 6.39 -29.37
N VAL A 87 -9.20 6.29 -29.16
CA VAL A 87 -9.85 5.15 -28.47
C VAL A 87 -9.56 3.81 -29.18
N GLU A 88 -9.22 3.86 -30.47
CA GLU A 88 -8.83 2.70 -31.28
C GLU A 88 -7.44 2.12 -30.93
N ASP A 89 -6.56 2.89 -30.28
CA ASP A 89 -5.21 2.42 -29.88
C ASP A 89 -5.19 1.71 -28.50
N GLU A 90 -6.24 1.88 -27.69
CA GLU A 90 -6.30 1.27 -26.35
C GLU A 90 -6.52 -0.25 -26.44
N GLU A 91 -7.37 -0.70 -27.36
CA GLU A 91 -7.65 -2.13 -27.57
C GLU A 91 -6.43 -2.88 -28.11
N ALA A 92 -5.68 -2.26 -29.02
CA ALA A 92 -4.42 -2.79 -29.54
C ALA A 92 -3.33 -2.87 -28.46
N TYR A 93 -3.30 -1.90 -27.54
CA TYR A 93 -2.37 -1.89 -26.40
C TYR A 93 -2.71 -2.99 -25.38
N LEU A 94 -3.98 -3.16 -25.03
CA LEU A 94 -4.43 -4.23 -24.15
C LEU A 94 -4.20 -5.62 -24.77
N ASP A 95 -4.42 -5.76 -26.08
CA ASP A 95 -4.10 -6.98 -26.83
C ASP A 95 -2.58 -7.26 -26.81
N SER A 96 -1.74 -6.23 -26.92
CA SER A 96 -0.27 -6.37 -26.80
C SER A 96 0.19 -6.81 -25.40
N ILE A 97 -0.42 -6.28 -24.33
CA ILE A 97 -0.15 -6.71 -22.95
C ILE A 97 -0.60 -8.15 -22.75
N SER A 98 -1.77 -8.51 -23.26
CA SER A 98 -2.30 -9.88 -23.16
C SER A 98 -1.42 -10.89 -23.90
N LYS A 99 -0.77 -10.48 -24.99
CA LYS A 99 0.20 -11.29 -25.75
C LYS A 99 1.59 -11.34 -25.10
N GLU A 100 2.00 -10.32 -24.37
CA GLU A 100 3.29 -10.29 -23.65
C GLU A 100 3.22 -10.96 -22.28
N THR A 101 2.04 -10.97 -21.64
CA THR A 101 1.82 -11.68 -20.39
C THR A 101 1.57 -13.14 -20.69
N ASP A 102 2.64 -13.93 -20.69
CA ASP A 102 2.56 -15.39 -20.76
C ASP A 102 1.62 -15.86 -19.64
N ASP A 103 0.45 -16.43 -19.97
CA ASP A 103 -0.61 -16.86 -19.03
C ASP A 103 -0.11 -17.85 -17.96
N ASN A 104 1.15 -18.27 -18.09
CA ASN A 104 1.78 -19.27 -17.29
C ASN A 104 3.27 -18.95 -17.05
N ILE A 105 3.59 -17.72 -16.61
CA ILE A 105 4.90 -17.41 -16.00
C ILE A 105 5.07 -18.27 -14.74
N ARG A 106 5.47 -19.52 -14.96
CA ARG A 106 5.92 -20.45 -13.93
C ARG A 106 7.37 -20.16 -13.69
N HIS A 107 7.66 -19.09 -12.96
CA HIS A 107 8.99 -18.98 -12.38
C HIS A 107 9.17 -20.18 -11.43
N PRO A 108 10.34 -20.84 -11.42
CA PRO A 108 10.63 -21.81 -10.38
C PRO A 108 10.42 -21.13 -9.00
N PRO A 109 10.04 -21.90 -7.96
CA PRO A 109 9.97 -21.37 -6.61
C PRO A 109 11.27 -20.65 -6.27
N VAL A 110 11.16 -19.43 -5.75
CA VAL A 110 12.33 -18.72 -5.21
C VAL A 110 12.68 -19.38 -3.89
N ASP A 111 13.92 -19.83 -3.76
CA ASP A 111 14.39 -20.42 -2.51
C ASP A 111 14.21 -19.42 -1.37
N VAL A 112 13.39 -19.80 -0.39
CA VAL A 112 13.15 -18.99 0.79
C VAL A 112 14.39 -19.10 1.67
N PRO A 113 15.00 -17.98 2.10
CA PRO A 113 16.11 -18.04 3.05
C PRO A 113 15.71 -18.80 4.32
N ASP A 114 16.48 -19.82 4.70
CA ASP A 114 16.24 -20.62 5.91
C ASP A 114 16.30 -19.79 7.21
N ALA A 115 17.00 -18.65 7.17
CA ALA A 115 17.16 -17.77 8.31
C ALA A 115 16.06 -16.71 8.37
N THR A 116 15.39 -16.62 9.51
CA THR A 116 14.41 -15.56 9.82
C THR A 116 15.04 -14.16 9.95
N CYS A 117 16.36 -14.09 10.06
CA CYS A 117 17.11 -12.85 10.21
C CYS A 117 18.27 -12.82 9.20
N PRO A 118 18.43 -11.71 8.43
CA PRO A 118 19.54 -11.59 7.48
C PRO A 118 20.91 -11.43 8.17
N LEU A 119 20.94 -11.23 9.49
CA LEU A 119 22.14 -11.04 10.31
C LEU A 119 22.50 -12.32 11.07
N SER A 120 23.77 -12.73 11.02
CA SER A 120 24.29 -13.78 11.92
C SER A 120 24.25 -13.30 13.37
N GLY A 121 24.34 -14.22 14.35
CA GLY A 121 24.29 -13.85 15.78
C GLY A 121 25.38 -12.84 16.21
N LYS A 122 26.57 -12.86 15.58
CA LYS A 122 27.62 -11.86 15.84
C LYS A 122 27.27 -10.49 15.26
N GLU A 123 26.69 -10.47 14.06
CA GLU A 123 26.30 -9.23 13.38
C GLU A 123 25.07 -8.61 14.01
N TYR A 124 24.12 -9.41 14.46
CA TYR A 124 22.97 -8.94 15.21
C TYR A 124 23.40 -8.22 16.50
N ARG A 125 24.37 -8.78 17.25
CA ARG A 125 24.95 -8.08 18.41
C ARG A 125 25.63 -6.76 18.03
N ARG A 126 26.32 -6.72 16.89
CA ARG A 126 26.91 -5.49 16.35
C ARG A 126 25.84 -4.47 15.95
N PHE A 127 24.74 -4.93 15.35
CA PHE A 127 23.58 -4.12 14.99
C PHE A 127 22.96 -3.47 16.21
N VAL A 128 22.61 -4.26 17.24
CA VAL A 128 22.01 -3.72 18.48
C VAL A 128 22.93 -2.68 19.12
N LYS A 129 24.24 -2.95 19.22
CA LYS A 129 25.21 -2.00 19.78
C LYS A 129 25.32 -0.71 18.97
N ARG A 130 25.35 -0.81 17.62
CA ARG A 130 25.44 0.37 16.74
C ARG A 130 24.13 1.16 16.74
N LEU A 131 22.99 0.49 16.78
CA LEU A 131 21.67 1.13 16.86
C LEU A 131 21.52 1.92 18.17
N GLN A 132 21.93 1.35 19.31
CA GLN A 132 21.96 2.08 20.58
C GLN A 132 22.88 3.30 20.55
N ALA A 133 24.00 3.24 19.83
CA ALA A 133 24.93 4.37 19.68
C ALA A 133 24.43 5.48 18.72
N MET A 134 23.35 5.21 17.97
CA MET A 134 22.69 6.18 17.08
C MET A 134 21.64 7.02 17.80
N ASP A 135 21.42 6.85 19.11
CA ASP A 135 20.35 7.54 19.82
C ASP A 135 20.34 9.06 19.53
N GLY A 136 19.21 9.55 19.03
CA GLY A 136 19.02 10.93 18.58
C GLY A 136 19.66 11.35 17.24
N LYS A 137 20.46 10.51 16.58
CA LYS A 137 21.12 10.84 15.30
C LYS A 137 20.26 10.41 14.11
N GLU A 138 19.95 11.35 13.23
CA GLU A 138 19.14 11.11 12.04
C GLU A 138 20.04 10.88 10.81
N PRO A 139 19.93 9.71 10.14
CA PRO A 139 20.71 9.45 8.95
C PRO A 139 20.18 10.25 7.74
N ILE A 140 21.11 10.70 6.89
CA ILE A 140 20.80 11.45 5.66
C ILE A 140 20.39 10.49 4.54
N GLY A 141 19.46 10.91 3.70
CA GLY A 141 18.90 10.20 2.55
C GLY A 141 17.71 9.33 2.91
N TYR A 142 17.05 9.58 4.04
CA TYR A 142 15.99 8.72 4.58
C TYR A 142 14.64 9.43 4.76
N GLY A 143 14.53 10.71 4.39
CA GLY A 143 13.29 11.49 4.47
C GLY A 143 12.87 11.82 5.89
N ILE A 144 13.80 11.82 6.85
CA ILE A 144 13.48 12.02 8.28
C ILE A 144 14.01 13.33 8.82
N ARG A 145 14.97 13.95 8.12
CA ARG A 145 15.52 15.22 8.54
C ARG A 145 14.65 16.37 8.02
N GLU A 146 14.57 17.43 8.79
CA GLU A 146 13.81 18.65 8.42
C GLU A 146 14.27 19.23 7.08
N GLU A 147 15.55 19.08 6.73
CA GLU A 147 16.09 19.57 5.44
C GLU A 147 15.68 18.71 4.23
N GLU A 148 15.09 17.54 4.46
CA GLU A 148 14.61 16.62 3.41
C GLU A 148 13.11 16.77 3.14
N TRP A 149 12.43 17.64 3.89
CA TRP A 149 10.99 17.86 3.77
C TRP A 149 10.71 19.08 2.90
N ASN A 150 9.72 18.96 2.01
CA ASN A 150 9.40 20.02 1.03
C ASN A 150 8.98 21.34 1.71
N ASP A 151 8.21 21.25 2.80
CA ASP A 151 7.64 22.42 3.50
C ASP A 151 8.28 22.66 4.88
N GLY A 152 9.40 21.99 5.18
CA GLY A 152 10.07 22.06 6.48
C GLY A 152 9.29 21.41 7.64
N ASN A 153 8.16 20.77 7.36
CA ASN A 153 7.34 20.03 8.33
C ASN A 153 7.25 18.54 7.97
N TYR A 154 7.10 17.69 8.99
CA TYR A 154 6.88 16.26 8.77
C TYR A 154 5.50 16.05 8.13
N PRO A 155 5.35 15.17 7.14
CA PRO A 155 4.05 14.94 6.49
C PRO A 155 3.00 14.49 7.50
N GLU A 156 1.91 15.27 7.64
CA GLU A 156 0.79 14.93 8.53
C GLU A 156 -0.23 14.03 7.85
N THR A 157 -0.18 13.92 6.53
CA THR A 157 -1.08 13.09 5.72
C THR A 157 -0.31 12.41 4.60
N GLU A 158 -0.71 11.19 4.26
CA GLU A 158 -0.20 10.47 3.10
C GLU A 158 -1.35 9.81 2.33
N ASP A 159 -1.30 9.97 1.01
CA ASP A 159 -2.29 9.44 0.08
C ASP A 159 -1.91 8.00 -0.30
N LEU A 160 -2.68 7.01 0.21
CA LEU A 160 -2.50 5.62 -0.19
C LEU A 160 -3.48 5.25 -1.30
N ALA A 161 -2.94 4.84 -2.45
CA ALA A 161 -3.73 4.22 -3.50
C ALA A 161 -4.18 2.82 -3.06
N VAL A 162 -5.48 2.59 -3.00
CA VAL A 162 -6.11 1.32 -2.61
C VAL A 162 -6.84 0.71 -3.80
N GLY A 163 -6.38 -0.48 -4.22
CA GLY A 163 -7.02 -1.29 -5.25
C GLY A 163 -6.68 -0.90 -6.69
N ARG A 164 -7.42 -1.49 -7.66
CA ARG A 164 -7.16 -1.35 -9.11
C ARG A 164 -7.70 -0.06 -9.73
N ALA A 165 -8.57 0.67 -9.03
CA ALA A 165 -9.30 1.82 -9.57
C ALA A 165 -8.76 3.16 -9.03
N SER A 166 -7.48 3.24 -8.64
CA SER A 166 -6.84 4.47 -8.15
C SER A 166 -7.61 5.20 -7.05
N ARG A 167 -8.36 4.48 -6.22
CA ARG A 167 -9.05 5.08 -5.07
C ARG A 167 -7.99 5.49 -4.05
N VAL A 168 -7.89 6.79 -3.77
CA VAL A 168 -6.93 7.30 -2.81
C VAL A 168 -7.60 7.37 -1.44
N THR A 169 -6.96 6.76 -0.44
CA THR A 169 -7.34 6.89 0.97
C THR A 169 -6.29 7.74 1.66
N VAL A 170 -6.71 8.87 2.22
CA VAL A 170 -5.82 9.74 3.00
C VAL A 170 -5.61 9.11 4.38
N ILE A 171 -4.36 8.87 4.73
CA ILE A 171 -3.96 8.40 6.07
C ILE A 171 -3.38 9.56 6.85
N ASN A 172 -3.91 9.76 8.06
CA ASN A 172 -3.34 10.73 8.99
C ASN A 172 -2.08 10.15 9.66
N LEU A 173 -1.01 10.92 9.62
CA LEU A 173 0.30 10.64 10.17
C LEU A 173 0.68 11.66 11.27
N PRO A 174 0.04 11.62 12.46
CA PRO A 174 0.41 12.53 13.55
C PRO A 174 1.91 12.46 13.89
N ASP A 175 2.59 13.61 13.83
CA ASP A 175 4.04 13.74 14.03
C ASP A 175 4.53 13.07 15.33
N HIS A 176 3.86 13.35 16.44
CA HIS A 176 4.21 12.82 17.76
C HIS A 176 4.18 11.28 17.86
N ILE A 177 3.47 10.58 16.96
CA ILE A 177 3.41 9.12 16.88
C ILE A 177 4.40 8.60 15.84
N TRP A 178 4.35 9.17 14.63
CA TRP A 178 5.04 8.60 13.47
C TRP A 178 6.50 9.03 13.37
N ARG A 179 6.85 10.29 13.66
CA ARG A 179 8.24 10.75 13.58
C ARG A 179 9.20 9.99 14.50
N PRO A 180 8.88 9.72 15.78
CA PRO A 180 9.73 8.88 16.62
C PRO A 180 9.91 7.45 16.07
N ARG A 181 8.87 6.88 15.44
CA ARG A 181 8.92 5.54 14.85
C ARG A 181 9.75 5.52 13.57
N ALA A 182 9.49 6.47 12.66
CA ALA A 182 10.23 6.63 11.42
C ALA A 182 11.73 6.82 11.70
N ARG A 183 12.09 7.68 12.66
CA ARG A 183 13.47 7.85 13.11
C ARG A 183 14.14 6.56 13.59
N LYS A 184 13.46 5.76 14.43
CA LYS A 184 14.01 4.47 14.87
C LYS A 184 14.18 3.50 13.69
N TRP A 185 13.21 3.49 12.78
CA TRP A 185 13.24 2.63 11.60
C TRP A 185 14.37 3.00 10.64
N THR A 186 14.55 4.28 10.34
CA THR A 186 15.64 4.77 9.47
C THR A 186 17.01 4.55 10.12
N GLN A 187 17.15 4.77 11.43
CA GLN A 187 18.37 4.42 12.17
C GLN A 187 18.70 2.93 12.07
N ALA A 188 17.71 2.05 12.27
CA ALA A 188 17.87 0.61 12.13
C ALA A 188 18.28 0.24 10.71
N HIS A 189 17.57 0.77 9.70
CA HIS A 189 17.87 0.50 8.29
C HIS A 189 19.28 0.96 7.93
N TYR A 190 19.70 2.15 8.34
CA TYR A 190 21.04 2.68 8.11
C TYR A 190 22.13 1.78 8.71
N VAL A 191 21.97 1.35 9.97
CA VAL A 191 22.94 0.46 10.62
C VAL A 191 22.99 -0.90 9.93
N MET A 192 21.84 -1.46 9.59
CA MET A 192 21.74 -2.74 8.88
C MET A 192 22.42 -2.66 7.51
N ALA A 193 22.13 -1.63 6.72
CA ALA A 193 22.73 -1.41 5.41
C ALA A 193 24.26 -1.29 5.50
N ARG A 194 24.80 -0.61 6.52
CA ARG A 194 26.26 -0.56 6.73
C ARG A 194 26.84 -1.92 7.08
N ILE A 195 26.21 -2.68 7.98
CA ILE A 195 26.70 -4.01 8.36
C ILE A 195 26.69 -4.96 7.15
N LEU A 196 25.65 -4.92 6.32
CA LEU A 196 25.56 -5.74 5.11
C LEU A 196 26.57 -5.32 4.05
N ARG A 197 26.84 -4.02 3.91
CA ARG A 197 27.89 -3.51 3.01
C ARG A 197 29.28 -3.92 3.47
N ASP A 198 29.55 -3.91 4.77
CA ASP A 198 30.82 -4.36 5.37
C ASP A 198 31.11 -5.87 5.12
N ARG A 199 30.14 -6.65 4.61
CA ARG A 199 30.34 -8.07 4.26
C ARG A 199 30.98 -8.30 2.89
N ARG A 200 30.87 -7.33 1.99
CA ARG A 200 31.42 -7.41 0.63
C ARG A 200 32.87 -6.92 0.63
#